data_AF-A0A1Q5XP60-F1
#
_entry.id   AF-A0A1Q5XP60-F1
#
_cell.length_a   1.000
_cell.length_b   1.000
_cell.length_c   1.000
_cell.angle_alpha   90.00
_cell.angle_beta   90.00
_cell.angle_gamma   90.00
#
_symmetry.space_group_name_H-M   'P 1'
#
loop_
_entity.id
_entity.type
_entity.pdbx_description
1 polymer ?
#
loop_
_entity_poly.entity_id
_entity_poly.type
_entity_poly.pdbx_seq_one_letter_code
_entity_poly.pdbx_strand_id
1 'polypeptide(L)' 'MAYYAVEAFEAQNITELSDMIDEFISAMVQGQLIDIKYQVVPTAATTHSEHGVGSDSKYTALVIFTK' A
#
# COMPACT_ATOMS: atom_id res chain seq x y z
N MET A 1 -25.18 6.96 -10.80
CA MET A 1 -23.80 6.63 -11.22
C MET A 1 -23.01 6.36 -9.96
N ALA A 2 -22.44 5.17 -9.80
CA ALA A 2 -21.53 4.91 -8.69
C ALA A 2 -20.23 5.69 -8.98
N TYR A 3 -19.85 6.60 -8.09
CA TYR A 3 -18.58 7.30 -8.19
C TYR A 3 -17.53 6.42 -7.56
N TYR A 4 -16.47 6.09 -8.31
CA TYR A 4 -15.34 5.34 -7.79
C TYR A 4 -14.24 6.31 -7.38
N ALA A 5 -13.62 6.05 -6.25
CA ALA A 5 -12.47 6.76 -5.74
C ALA A 5 -11.31 5.78 -5.50
N VAL A 6 -10.09 6.30 -5.55
CA VAL A 6 -8.87 5.54 -5.32
C VAL A 6 -7.99 6.34 -4.37
N GLU A 7 -7.57 5.69 -3.29
CA GLU A 7 -6.60 6.23 -2.33
C GLU A 7 -5.30 5.43 -2.44
N ALA A 8 -4.15 6.11 -2.43
CA ALA A 8 -2.83 5.48 -2.56
C ALA A 8 -2.06 5.59 -1.25
N PHE A 9 -1.53 4.47 -0.79
CA PHE A 9 -0.73 4.36 0.43
C PHE A 9 0.68 3.91 0.08
N GLU A 10 1.67 4.43 0.80
CA GLU A 10 3.06 4.02 0.68
C GLU A 10 3.74 3.98 2.05
N ALA A 11 4.57 2.96 2.27
CA ALA A 11 5.37 2.81 3.48
C ALA A 11 6.67 2.05 3.20
N GLN A 12 7.65 2.18 4.08
CA GLN A 12 8.90 1.41 4.00
C GLN A 12 8.76 0.02 4.67
N ASN A 13 7.71 -0.17 5.46
CA ASN A 13 7.41 -1.40 6.16
C ASN A 13 6.00 -1.89 5.80
N ILE A 14 5.86 -3.19 5.57
CA ILE A 14 4.57 -3.81 5.30
C ILE A 14 3.59 -3.69 6.48
N THR A 15 4.09 -3.72 7.72
CA THR A 15 3.26 -3.54 8.93
C THR A 15 2.68 -2.14 8.96
N GLU A 16 3.51 -1.12 8.74
CA GLU A 16 3.06 0.28 8.67
C GLU A 16 2.04 0.49 7.54
N LEU A 17 2.29 -0.10 6.36
CA LEU A 17 1.33 -0.04 5.26
C LEU A 17 -0.01 -0.69 5.63
N SER A 18 0.03 -1.84 6.31
CA SER A 18 -1.16 -2.57 6.74
C SER A 18 -1.96 -1.75 7.76
N ASP A 19 -1.28 -1.17 8.75
CA ASP A 19 -1.91 -0.34 9.78
C ASP A 19 -2.62 0.89 9.17
N MET A 20 -1.98 1.56 8.21
CA MET A 20 -2.58 2.71 7.51
C MET A 20 -3.83 2.32 6.70
N ILE A 21 -3.79 1.17 6.03
CA ILE A 21 -4.93 0.67 5.25
C ILE A 21 -6.06 0.23 6.16
N ASP A 22 -5.75 -0.46 7.26
CA ASP A 22 -6.74 -0.91 8.23
C ASP A 22 -7.44 0.28 8.90
N GLU A 23 -6.70 1.33 9.27
CA GLU A 23 -7.27 2.58 9.78
C GLU A 23 -8.21 3.21 8.75
N PHE A 24 -7.77 3.30 7.48
CA PHE A 24 -8.60 3.83 6.40
C PHE A 24 -9.90 3.05 6.20
N ILE A 25 -9.81 1.71 6.13
CA ILE A 25 -10.97 0.83 5.94
C ILE A 25 -11.90 0.89 7.15
N SER A 26 -11.37 1.05 8.36
CA SER A 26 -12.19 1.15 9.57
C SER A 26 -13.12 2.36 9.58
N ALA A 27 -12.74 3.44 8.87
CA ALA A 27 -13.55 4.64 8.70
C ALA A 27 -14.57 4.53 7.56
N MET A 28 -14.51 3.48 6.73
CA MET A 28 -15.40 3.28 5.59
C MET A 28 -16.75 2.67 6.00
N VAL A 29 -17.81 3.01 5.26
CA VAL A 29 -19.11 2.36 5.40
C VAL A 29 -19.04 0.94 4.81
N GLN A 30 -19.71 0.00 5.45
CA GLN A 30 -19.79 -1.38 5.00
C GLN A 30 -20.27 -1.46 3.55
N GLY A 31 -19.52 -2.16 2.70
CA GLY A 31 -19.82 -2.31 1.27
C GLY A 31 -19.24 -1.22 0.37
N GLN A 32 -18.52 -0.22 0.92
CA GLN A 32 -17.83 0.77 0.10
C GLN A 32 -16.52 0.26 -0.52
N LEU A 33 -15.82 -0.64 0.17
CA LEU A 33 -14.58 -1.23 -0.32
C LEU A 33 -14.83 -2.12 -1.53
N ILE A 34 -14.07 -1.91 -2.61
CA ILE A 34 -14.16 -2.70 -3.84
C ILE A 34 -12.96 -3.63 -3.96
N ASP A 35 -11.75 -3.07 -3.85
CA ASP A 35 -10.51 -3.81 -4.07
C ASP A 35 -9.33 -3.11 -3.39
N ILE A 36 -8.29 -3.87 -3.06
CA ILE A 36 -7.02 -3.36 -2.54
C ILE A 36 -5.89 -4.03 -3.31
N LYS A 37 -5.08 -3.22 -3.99
CA LYS A 37 -3.95 -3.72 -4.78
C LYS A 37 -2.65 -3.39 -4.09
N TYR A 38 -1.89 -4.42 -3.70
CA TYR A 38 -0.59 -4.28 -3.09
C TYR A 38 0.52 -4.42 -4.13
N GLN A 39 1.55 -3.59 -4.01
CA GLN A 39 2.75 -3.68 -4.82
C GLN A 39 3.99 -3.40 -3.96
N VAL A 40 5.00 -4.25 -4.11
CA VAL A 40 6.31 -4.06 -3.50
C VAL A 40 7.28 -3.63 -4.58
N VAL A 41 7.97 -2.51 -4.37
CA VAL A 41 8.96 -1.97 -5.28
C VAL A 41 10.31 -2.01 -4.57
N PRO A 42 11.30 -2.76 -5.06
CA PRO A 42 12.66 -2.66 -4.53
C PRO A 42 13.18 -1.24 -4.79
N THR A 43 13.52 -0.52 -3.73
CA THR A 43 13.98 0.88 -3.77
C THR A 43 15.46 0.99 -4.10
N ALA A 44 16.22 -0.10 -3.92
CA ALA A 44 17.61 -0.21 -4.33
C ALA A 44 17.75 -0.95 -5.66
N ALA A 45 17.79 -0.21 -6.78
CA ALA A 45 18.39 -0.67 -8.03
C ALA A 45 19.88 -0.33 -8.05
N THR A 46 20.63 -0.71 -7.02
CA THR A 46 22.08 -0.49 -6.98
C THR A 46 22.81 -1.82 -7.15
N THR A 47 23.59 -1.89 -8.22
CA THR A 47 24.52 -2.95 -8.66
C THR A 47 25.65 -3.27 -7.66
N HIS A 48 25.46 -3.03 -6.37
CA HIS A 48 26.45 -3.26 -5.32
C HIS A 48 25.87 -4.21 -4.28
N SER A 49 26.24 -5.48 -4.42
CA SER A 49 25.94 -6.55 -3.47
C SER A 49 26.86 -6.44 -2.25
N GLU A 50 26.59 -5.48 -1.36
CA GLU A 50 27.15 -5.55 -0.01
C GLU A 50 26.31 -6.52 0.82
N HIS A 51 26.93 -7.64 1.19
CA HIS A 51 26.37 -8.66 2.08
C HIS A 51 26.05 -8.02 3.43
N GLY A 52 24.77 -7.76 3.71
CA GLY A 52 24.30 -7.31 5.03
C GLY A 52 23.37 -6.08 5.04
N VAL A 53 23.13 -5.43 3.90
CA VAL A 53 22.17 -4.33 3.80
C VAL A 53 20.82 -4.91 3.40
N GLY A 54 19.85 -4.89 4.31
CA GLY A 54 18.49 -5.34 4.01
C GLY A 54 17.96 -4.59 2.80
N SER A 55 17.39 -5.31 1.83
CA SER A 55 16.83 -4.71 0.63
C SER A 55 15.81 -3.63 1.01
N ASP A 56 16.17 -2.36 0.89
CA ASP A 56 15.25 -1.22 1.02
C ASP A 56 14.09 -1.47 0.05
N SER A 57 12.96 -1.93 0.57
CA SER A 57 11.77 -2.28 -0.21
C SER A 57 10.68 -1.27 0.13
N LYS A 58 10.15 -0.59 -0.87
CA LYS A 58 9.01 0.31 -0.70
C LYS A 58 7.73 -0.47 -0.95
N TYR A 59 6.83 -0.46 0.02
CA TYR A 59 5.52 -1.08 -0.06
C TYR A 59 4.51 -0.01 -0.45
N THR A 60 3.63 -0.35 -1.39
CA THR A 60 2.58 0.54 -1.88
C THR A 60 1.26 -0.21 -1.95
N ALA A 61 0.15 0.49 -1.73
CA ALA A 61 -1.17 -0.05 -1.95
C ALA A 61 -2.10 0.97 -2.60
N LEU A 62 -3.03 0.47 -3.41
CA LEU A 62 -4.13 1.26 -3.95
C LEU A 62 -5.44 0.70 -3.40
N VAL A 63 -6.18 1.51 -2.66
CA VAL A 63 -7.50 1.17 -2.14
C VAL A 63 -8.56 1.76 -3.07
N ILE A 64 -9.39 0.92 -3.67
CA ILE A 64 -10.43 1.31 -4.62
C ILE A 64 -11.78 1.17 -3.92
N PHE A 65 -12.60 2.22 -3.95
CA PHE A 65 -13.85 2.26 -3.20
C PHE A 65 -14.95 3.07 -3.89
N THR A 66 -16.20 2.82 -3.47
CA THR A 66 -17.36 3.60 -3.88
C THR A 66 -17.55 4.82 -2.99
N LYS A 67 -17.88 5.95 -3.61
CA LYS A 67 -18.20 7.22 -2.96
C LYS A 67 -19.69 7.51 -3.00
#